data_AF-A0A452XDI2-F1
#
_entry.id   AF-A0A452XDI2-F1
#
_cell.length_a   1.000
_cell.length_b   1.000
_cell.length_c   1.000
_cell.angle_alpha   90.00
_cell.angle_beta   90.00
_cell.angle_gamma   90.00
#
_symmetry.space_group_name_H-M   'P 1'
#
loop_
_entity.id
_entity.type
_entity.pdbx_description
1 polymer ?
#
loop_
_entity_poly.entity_id
_entity_poly.type
_entity_poly.pdbx_seq_one_letter_code
_entity_poly.pdbx_strand_id
1 'polypeptide(L)'
;QILITGDKKGNIAAFPFHKTLAAHDSSEAQQKIPLRDRFKGAHGISSVTSVEIITSASDHIEIHTTGGDGCICFFKYGRNVKNVEFVGMRQLKELGTIQSIYANHTSVNQLVGTYAIGFTSA
;
A
#
# COMPACT_ATOMS: atom_id res chain seq x y z
N GLN A 1 -14.89 3.07 2.55
CA GLN A 1 -13.99 2.56 1.49
C GLN A 1 -12.88 3.57 1.29
N ILE A 2 -11.66 3.09 1.12
CA ILE A 2 -10.46 3.92 1.04
C ILE A 2 -9.59 3.41 -0.11
N LEU A 3 -8.96 4.32 -0.85
CA LEU A 3 -7.92 4.04 -1.82
C LEU A 3 -6.57 4.38 -1.17
N ILE A 4 -5.65 3.43 -1.18
CA ILE A 4 -4.27 3.64 -0.73
C ILE A 4 -3.38 3.67 -1.96
N THR A 5 -2.53 4.68 -2.08
CA THR A 5 -1.62 4.86 -3.22
C THR A 5 -0.21 5.11 -2.74
N GLY A 6 0.76 4.58 -3.47
CA GLY A 6 2.15 4.98 -3.39
C GLY A 6 2.53 5.93 -4.54
N ASP A 7 3.49 6.83 -4.32
CA ASP A 7 4.02 7.70 -5.38
C ASP A 7 5.51 7.48 -5.69
N LYS A 8 5.99 8.12 -6.77
CA LYS A 8 7.38 8.04 -7.23
C LYS A 8 8.41 8.61 -6.25
N LYS A 9 7.97 9.32 -5.21
CA LYS A 9 8.82 9.96 -4.20
C LYS A 9 8.69 9.25 -2.85
N GLY A 10 8.32 7.96 -2.86
CA GLY A 10 8.27 7.13 -1.67
C GLY A 10 7.17 7.51 -0.68
N ASN A 11 6.11 8.20 -1.10
CA ASN A 11 5.04 8.61 -0.19
C ASN A 11 3.82 7.72 -0.31
N ILE A 12 3.12 7.53 0.81
CA ILE A 12 1.85 6.80 0.88
C ILE A 12 0.73 7.80 1.14
N ALA A 13 -0.34 7.72 0.36
CA ALA A 13 -1.50 8.58 0.49
C ALA A 13 -2.79 7.77 0.55
N ALA A 14 -3.73 8.24 1.36
CA ALA A 14 -5.07 7.69 1.48
C ALA A 14 -6.07 8.68 0.88
N PHE A 15 -7.01 8.16 0.10
CA PHE A 15 -8.08 8.93 -0.52
C PHE A 15 -9.43 8.28 -0.22
N PRO A 16 -10.48 9.05 0.10
CA PRO A 16 -11.83 8.51 0.17
C PRO A 16 -12.21 7.97 -1.20
N PHE A 17 -12.61 6.70 -1.26
CA PHE A 17 -12.99 6.07 -2.53
C PHE A 17 -14.42 5.56 -2.40
N HIS A 18 -15.40 6.26 -2.98
CA HIS A 18 -16.79 5.82 -2.97
C HIS A 18 -17.06 4.96 -4.20
N LYS A 19 -17.66 3.78 -4.00
CA LYS A 19 -18.13 2.86 -5.07
C LYS A 19 -18.96 3.56 -6.16
N THR A 20 -19.65 4.66 -5.86
CA THR A 20 -20.49 5.39 -6.82
C THR A 20 -19.70 6.19 -7.87
N LEU A 21 -18.39 6.38 -7.72
CA LEU A 21 -17.54 6.98 -8.78
C LEU A 21 -17.07 5.95 -9.83
N ALA A 22 -17.27 4.65 -9.58
CA ALA A 22 -16.92 3.58 -10.52
C ALA A 22 -18.08 3.22 -11.47
N ALA A 23 -19.31 3.68 -11.17
CA ALA A 23 -20.47 3.54 -12.03
C ALA A 23 -20.79 4.93 -12.62
N HIS A 24 -20.36 5.15 -13.87
CA HIS A 24 -20.74 6.23 -14.80
C HIS A 24 -21.46 7.47 -14.24
N ASP A 25 -20.84 8.64 -14.38
CA ASP A 25 -21.55 9.83 -14.87
C ASP A 25 -20.63 10.70 -15.72
N SER A 26 -21.00 10.84 -16.99
CA SER A 26 -20.24 11.48 -18.06
C SER A 26 -20.55 12.97 -18.23
N SER A 27 -20.88 13.72 -17.16
CA SER A 27 -21.25 15.14 -17.35
C SER A 27 -21.05 16.10 -16.17
N GLU A 28 -20.54 15.69 -15.02
CA GLU A 28 -20.30 16.64 -13.92
C GLU A 28 -18.79 16.80 -13.68
N ALA A 29 -18.35 18.05 -13.54
CA ALA A 29 -16.96 18.45 -13.36
C ALA A 29 -16.19 17.44 -12.50
N GLN A 30 -15.11 16.86 -13.04
CA GLN A 30 -14.27 15.88 -12.35
C GLN A 30 -13.91 16.39 -10.94
N GLN A 31 -14.70 16.03 -9.93
CA GLN A 31 -14.42 16.44 -8.56
C GLN A 31 -13.17 15.69 -8.14
N LYS A 32 -12.08 16.45 -8.01
CA LYS A 32 -10.79 15.91 -7.55
C LYS A 32 -11.01 15.27 -6.18
N ILE A 33 -10.75 13.97 -6.10
CA ILE A 33 -10.87 13.22 -4.84
C ILE A 33 -9.95 13.88 -3.80
N PRO A 34 -10.47 14.35 -2.66
CA PRO A 34 -9.65 15.03 -1.67
C PRO A 34 -8.69 14.05 -1.01
N LEU A 35 -7.46 14.50 -0.75
CA LEU A 35 -6.51 13.75 0.06
C LEU A 35 -7.08 13.56 1.47
N ARG A 36 -7.16 12.31 1.95
CA ARG A 36 -7.56 12.03 3.33
C ARG A 36 -6.40 12.20 4.28
N ASP A 37 -5.29 11.53 3.99
CA ASP A 37 -4.06 11.63 4.76
C ASP A 37 -2.86 11.16 3.93
N ARG A 38 -1.63 11.50 4.37
CA ARG A 38 -0.39 11.12 3.71
C ARG A 38 0.76 10.92 4.69
N PHE A 39 1.47 9.81 4.52
CA PHE A 39 2.80 9.62 5.08
C PHE A 39 3.87 9.97 4.03
N LYS A 40 4.86 10.78 4.40
CA LYS A 40 5.94 11.21 3.50
C LYS A 40 7.23 10.44 3.75
N GLY A 41 7.92 10.07 2.67
CA GLY A 41 9.25 9.47 2.74
C GLY A 41 9.30 8.05 3.32
N ALA A 42 8.23 7.27 3.15
CA ALA A 42 8.20 5.85 3.54
C ALA A 42 9.39 5.07 2.97
N HIS A 43 9.65 5.28 1.68
CA HIS A 43 10.77 4.68 0.93
C HIS A 43 11.82 5.73 0.56
N GLY A 44 11.97 6.76 1.40
CA GLY A 44 12.91 7.88 1.15
C GLY A 44 12.64 8.58 -0.19
N ILE A 45 13.65 8.56 -1.08
CA ILE A 45 13.54 9.11 -2.45
C ILE A 45 13.14 8.05 -3.49
N SER A 46 13.04 6.78 -3.11
CA SER A 46 12.70 5.67 -3.99
C SER A 46 11.20 5.59 -4.22
N SER A 47 10.80 5.16 -5.42
CA SER A 47 9.38 4.98 -5.73
C SER A 47 8.76 3.85 -4.93
N VAL A 48 7.50 4.01 -4.54
CA VAL A 48 6.68 2.88 -4.12
C VAL A 48 6.37 2.03 -5.36
N THR A 49 6.65 0.74 -5.29
CA THR A 49 6.49 -0.19 -6.41
C THR A 49 5.28 -1.09 -6.26
N SER A 50 4.86 -1.39 -5.03
CA SER A 50 3.61 -2.11 -4.75
C SER A 50 2.96 -1.63 -3.46
N VAL A 51 1.63 -1.80 -3.40
CA VAL A 51 0.80 -1.55 -2.22
C VAL A 51 -0.14 -2.74 -2.07
N GLU A 52 -0.14 -3.36 -0.91
CA GLU A 52 -0.93 -4.55 -0.58
C GLU A 52 -1.72 -4.32 0.71
N ILE A 53 -2.98 -4.76 0.74
CA ILE A 53 -3.80 -4.77 1.95
C ILE A 53 -3.73 -6.20 2.51
N ILE A 54 -3.16 -6.35 3.71
CA ILE A 54 -2.89 -7.67 4.30
C ILE A 54 -4.08 -8.15 5.10
N THR A 55 -4.55 -7.30 6.01
CA THR A 55 -5.62 -7.63 6.93
C THR A 55 -6.55 -6.45 7.09
N SER A 56 -7.81 -6.74 7.36
CA SER A 56 -8.83 -5.75 7.67
C SER A 56 -9.45 -6.09 9.02
N ALA A 57 -8.99 -5.42 10.07
CA ALA A 57 -9.61 -5.45 11.40
C ALA A 57 -10.87 -4.56 11.43
N SER A 58 -11.56 -4.48 12.56
CA SER A 58 -12.75 -3.64 12.70
C SER A 58 -12.42 -2.14 12.69
N ASP A 59 -11.32 -1.74 13.34
CA ASP A 59 -10.89 -0.37 13.57
C ASP A 59 -9.79 0.12 12.61
N HIS A 60 -9.06 -0.78 11.96
CA HIS A 60 -8.00 -0.43 11.03
C HIS A 60 -7.84 -1.41 9.85
N ILE A 61 -7.06 -1.00 8.86
CA ILE A 61 -6.50 -1.91 7.84
C ILE A 61 -4.99 -1.92 7.94
N GLU A 62 -4.39 -3.07 7.68
CA GLU A 62 -2.94 -3.24 7.62
C GLU A 62 -2.49 -3.21 6.16
N ILE A 63 -1.47 -2.41 5.89
CA ILE A 63 -1.00 -2.12 4.55
C ILE A 63 0.49 -2.40 4.51
N HIS A 64 0.93 -3.18 3.53
CA HIS A 64 2.34 -3.35 3.20
C HIS A 64 2.64 -2.62 1.90
N THR A 65 3.82 -2.02 1.84
CA THR A 65 4.30 -1.36 0.62
C THR A 65 5.73 -1.76 0.37
N THR A 66 6.11 -1.84 -0.90
CA THR A 66 7.49 -2.08 -1.30
C THR A 66 8.06 -0.89 -2.03
N GLY A 67 9.36 -0.67 -1.86
CA GLY A 67 10.10 0.39 -2.54
C GLY A 67 11.07 -0.14 -3.58
N GLY A 68 11.46 0.76 -4.49
CA GLY A 68 12.60 0.57 -5.38
C GLY A 68 13.97 0.64 -4.68
N ASP A 69 13.98 0.67 -3.35
CA ASP A 69 15.13 0.56 -2.46
C ASP A 69 15.26 -0.85 -1.83
N GLY A 70 14.39 -1.79 -2.22
CA GLY A 70 14.36 -3.13 -1.63
C GLY A 70 13.78 -3.16 -0.20
N CYS A 71 13.16 -2.07 0.26
CA CYS A 71 12.49 -2.02 1.56
C CYS A 71 11.03 -2.47 1.46
N ILE A 72 10.58 -3.12 2.53
CA ILE A 72 9.16 -3.34 2.82
C ILE A 72 8.79 -2.43 3.98
N CYS A 73 7.78 -1.59 3.80
CA CYS A 73 7.27 -0.69 4.84
C CYS A 73 5.86 -1.10 5.25
N PHE A 74 5.60 -1.10 6.55
CA PHE A 74 4.38 -1.53 7.19
C PHE A 74 3.59 -0.32 7.69
N PHE A 75 2.30 -0.29 7.39
CA PHE A 75 1.40 0.80 7.74
C PHE A 75 0.09 0.28 8.32
N LYS A 76 -0.56 1.15 9.09
CA LYS A 76 -1.95 1.02 9.48
C LYS A 76 -2.74 2.21 8.98
N TYR A 77 -3.94 1.98 8.49
CA TYR A 77 -4.91 3.06 8.31
C TYR A 77 -6.04 2.92 9.33
N GLY A 78 -6.09 3.85 10.28
CA GLY A 78 -7.11 3.89 11.32
C GLY A 78 -8.44 4.39 10.76
N ARG A 79 -9.53 3.64 10.90
CA ARG A 79 -10.84 4.01 10.34
C ARG A 79 -11.51 5.15 11.09
N ASN A 80 -11.29 5.23 12.39
CA ASN A 80 -11.88 6.25 13.27
C ASN A 80 -11.16 7.59 13.09
N VAL A 81 -9.83 7.56 13.25
CA VAL A 81 -8.95 8.72 13.13
C VAL A 81 -8.62 9.11 11.69
N LYS A 82 -8.86 8.20 10.73
CA LYS A 82 -8.68 8.38 9.28
C LYS A 82 -7.26 8.79 8.88
N ASN A 83 -6.25 8.25 9.55
CA ASN A 83 -4.84 8.54 9.30
C ASN A 83 -4.08 7.31 8.79
N VAL A 84 -2.98 7.53 8.08
CA VAL A 84 -1.97 6.54 7.68
C VAL A 84 -0.81 6.62 8.66
N GLU A 85 -0.62 5.56 9.44
CA GLU A 85 0.42 5.44 10.44
C GLU A 85 1.52 4.49 9.96
N PHE A 86 2.78 4.91 10.05
CA PHE A 86 3.92 4.04 9.80
C PHE A 86 4.21 3.19 11.04
N VAL A 87 4.27 1.88 10.86
CA VAL A 87 4.47 0.90 11.94
C VAL A 87 5.91 0.37 11.96
N GLY A 88 6.57 0.33 10.80
CA GLY A 88 7.96 -0.10 10.71
C GLY A 88 8.39 -0.45 9.31
N MET A 89 9.62 -0.93 9.19
CA MET A 89 10.21 -1.36 7.91
C MET A 89 11.09 -2.59 8.07
N ARG A 90 11.25 -3.33 6.98
CA ARG A 90 12.24 -4.39 6.83
C ARG A 90 13.01 -4.17 5.54
N GLN A 91 14.32 -4.04 5.65
CA GLN A 91 15.21 -4.03 4.49
C GLN A 91 15.62 -5.46 4.17
N LEU A 92 15.51 -5.86 2.91
CA LEU A 92 16.08 -7.12 2.43
C LEU A 92 17.46 -6.82 1.84
N LYS A 93 18.52 -7.41 2.42
CA LYS A 93 19.89 -7.23 1.93
C LYS A 93 19.98 -7.76 0.49
N GLU A 94 20.74 -7.08 -0.38
CA GLU A 94 21.01 -7.41 -1.79
C GLU A 94 19.84 -7.21 -2.79
N LEU A 95 18.60 -7.07 -2.33
CA LEU A 95 17.46 -6.75 -3.20
C LEU A 95 17.45 -5.26 -3.56
N GLY A 96 17.44 -4.97 -4.86
CA GLY A 96 17.34 -3.60 -5.38
C GLY A 96 15.90 -3.14 -5.54
N THR A 97 14.96 -4.03 -5.88
CA THR A 97 13.54 -3.65 -6.03
C THR A 97 12.63 -4.85 -5.85
N ILE A 98 11.55 -4.72 -5.08
CA ILE A 98 10.48 -5.71 -5.04
C ILE A 98 9.34 -5.22 -5.92
N GLN A 99 8.90 -6.04 -6.88
CA GLN A 99 7.86 -5.67 -7.85
C GLN A 99 6.47 -6.12 -7.40
N SER A 100 6.39 -7.32 -6.83
CA SER A 100 5.12 -7.91 -6.41
C SER A 100 5.31 -8.83 -5.22
N ILE A 101 4.32 -8.83 -4.34
CA ILE A 101 4.15 -9.79 -3.26
C ILE A 101 2.94 -10.64 -3.61
N TYR A 102 3.07 -11.96 -3.44
CA TYR A 102 1.99 -12.92 -3.58
C TYR A 102 1.82 -13.65 -2.25
N ALA A 103 0.65 -13.48 -1.64
CA ALA A 103 0.23 -14.21 -0.46
C ALA A 103 -0.96 -15.10 -0.81
N ASN A 104 -0.81 -16.41 -0.65
CA ASN A 104 -1.92 -17.33 -0.84
C ASN A 104 -2.75 -17.44 0.44
N HIS A 105 -3.87 -16.74 0.49
CA HIS A 105 -4.80 -16.79 1.62
C HIS A 105 -5.80 -17.94 1.44
N THR A 106 -5.34 -19.20 1.51
CA THR A 106 -6.25 -20.36 1.59
C THR A 106 -6.76 -20.55 3.02
N SER A 107 -8.07 -20.75 3.16
CA SER A 107 -8.69 -21.14 4.43
C SER A 107 -8.30 -22.57 4.82
N VAL A 108 -7.56 -22.69 5.92
CA VAL A 108 -7.33 -23.88 6.77
C VAL A 108 -6.62 -25.07 6.09
N ASN A 109 -5.40 -25.38 6.56
CA ASN A 109 -4.61 -26.60 6.34
C ASN A 109 -3.73 -26.77 5.07
N GLN A 110 -3.33 -25.72 4.39
CA GLN A 110 -2.20 -25.78 3.45
C GLN A 110 -1.03 -24.91 3.91
N LEU A 111 0.21 -25.35 3.66
CA LEU A 111 1.40 -24.54 3.92
C LEU A 111 1.25 -23.18 3.23
N VAL A 112 1.08 -22.14 4.04
CA VAL A 112 0.94 -20.76 3.58
C VAL A 112 2.36 -20.26 3.25
N GLY A 113 2.64 -20.13 1.96
CA GLY A 113 3.83 -19.44 1.48
C GLY A 113 3.51 -18.00 1.12
N THR A 114 4.29 -17.06 1.65
CA THR A 114 4.36 -15.69 1.12
C THR A 114 5.58 -15.61 0.22
N TYR A 115 5.38 -15.18 -1.02
CA TYR A 115 6.42 -15.08 -2.03
C TYR A 115 6.57 -13.63 -2.45
N ALA A 116 7.81 -13.20 -2.69
CA ALA A 116 8.11 -11.90 -3.25
C ALA A 116 8.96 -12.08 -4.50
N ILE A 117 8.69 -11.27 -5.52
CA ILE A 117 9.48 -11.23 -6.75
C ILE A 117 10.13 -9.85 -6.82
N GLY A 118 11.43 -9.84 -7.09
CA GLY A 118 12.21 -8.62 -7.14
C GLY A 118 13.48 -8.77 -7.98
N PHE A 119 14.13 -7.64 -8.21
CA PHE A 119 15.42 -7.54 -8.87
C PHE A 119 16.49 -7.26 -7.82
N THR A 120 17.63 -7.95 -7.89
CA THR A 120 18.81 -7.62 -7.10
C THR A 120 19.66 -6.61 -7.87
N SER A 121 20.55 -5.90 -7.18
CA SER A 121 21.70 -5.30 -7.86
C SER A 121 22.65 -6.40 -8.32
N ALA A 122 23.30 -6.20 -9.47
CA ALA A 122 24.38 -7.06 -9.95
C ALA A 122 25.69 -6.82 -9.16
#